data_AF-A0A1G8PTU6-F1
#
_entry.id   AF-A0A1G8PTU6-F1
#
_cell.length_a   1.000
_cell.length_b   1.000
_cell.length_c   1.000
_cell.angle_alpha   90.00
_cell.angle_beta   90.00
_cell.angle_gamma   90.00
#
_symmetry.space_group_name_H-M   'P 1'
#
loop_
_entity.id
_entity.type
_entity.pdbx_description
1 polymer ?
#
loop_
_entity_poly.entity_id
_entity_poly.type
_entity_poly.pdbx_seq_one_letter_code
_entity_poly.pdbx_strand_id
1 'polypeptide(L)' 'MFQDKYVFAQLTAFLNRSKFNRIVAKYDGDKYVKFFTCWNQLLTLMFGQLCNRESLRDLIVA' A
#
# COMPACT_ATOMS: atom_id res chain seq x y z
N MET A 1 -3.72 3.14 -26.15
CA MET A 1 -4.45 3.10 -24.87
C MET A 1 -3.77 2.03 -24.03
N PHE A 2 -3.15 2.37 -22.89
CA PHE A 2 -2.35 1.41 -22.12
C PHE A 2 -3.23 0.23 -21.72
N GLN A 3 -3.03 -0.92 -22.39
CA GLN A 3 -3.82 -2.15 -22.21
C GLN A 3 -3.36 -2.95 -20.97
N ASP A 4 -2.21 -2.58 -20.40
CA ASP A 4 -1.57 -3.30 -19.31
C ASP A 4 -1.78 -2.62 -17.95
N LYS A 5 -1.83 -3.45 -16.90
CA LYS A 5 -1.87 -2.97 -15.51
C LYS A 5 -0.63 -2.12 -15.23
N TYR A 6 -0.81 -1.02 -14.49
CA TYR A 6 0.31 -0.19 -14.00
C TYR A 6 1.41 -1.07 -13.37
N VAL A 7 2.67 -0.70 -13.58
CA VAL A 7 3.83 -1.44 -13.04
C VAL A 7 3.71 -1.64 -11.53
N PHE A 8 3.22 -0.64 -10.80
CA PHE A 8 2.95 -0.76 -9.36
C PHE A 8 1.88 -1.81 -9.03
N ALA A 9 0.84 -1.94 -9.84
CA ALA A 9 -0.19 -2.98 -9.68
C ALA A 9 0.37 -4.38 -9.96
N GLN A 10 1.37 -4.51 -10.85
CA GLN A 10 2.06 -5.77 -11.10
C GLN A 10 2.99 -6.13 -9.92
N LEU A 11 3.75 -5.18 -9.39
CA LEU A 11 4.62 -5.37 -8.22
C LEU A 11 3.83 -5.80 -6.98
N THR A 12 2.70 -5.13 -6.73
CA THR A 12 1.85 -5.42 -5.57
C THR A 12 1.09 -6.72 -5.71
N ALA A 13 0.93 -7.27 -6.93
CA ALA A 13 0.34 -8.59 -7.15
C ALA A 13 1.22 -9.74 -6.63
N PHE A 14 2.54 -9.53 -6.49
CA PHE A 14 3.44 -10.51 -5.87
C PHE A 14 3.24 -10.61 -4.34
N LEU A 15 2.60 -9.61 -3.73
CA LEU A 15 2.33 -9.62 -2.29
C LEU A 15 1.09 -10.47 -2.00
N ASN A 16 1.25 -11.44 -1.08
CA ASN A 16 0.13 -12.28 -0.67
C ASN A 16 -0.80 -11.53 0.28
N ARG A 17 -1.86 -10.94 -0.28
CA ARG A 17 -2.84 -10.16 0.48
C ARG A 17 -3.56 -10.98 1.56
N SER A 18 -3.84 -12.26 1.32
CA SER A 18 -4.51 -13.12 2.30
C SER A 18 -3.64 -13.36 3.55
N LYS A 19 -2.34 -13.60 3.37
CA LYS A 19 -1.39 -13.73 4.49
C LYS A 19 -1.28 -12.41 5.26
N PHE A 20 -1.20 -11.29 4.55
CA PHE A 20 -1.15 -9.97 5.17
C PHE A 20 -2.41 -9.68 6.01
N ASN A 21 -3.60 -9.91 5.44
CA ASN A 21 -4.87 -9.69 6.14
C ASN A 21 -4.99 -10.56 7.41
N ARG A 22 -4.45 -11.78 7.41
CA ARG A 22 -4.39 -12.61 8.63
C ARG A 22 -3.54 -11.98 9.74
N ILE A 23 -2.43 -11.35 9.37
CA ILE A 23 -1.57 -10.65 10.33
C ILE A 23 -2.31 -9.41 10.86
N VAL A 24 -2.88 -8.60 9.97
CA VAL A 24 -3.65 -7.41 10.37
C VAL A 24 -4.79 -7.78 11.32
N ALA A 25 -5.55 -8.83 11.02
CA ALA A 25 -6.62 -9.31 11.88
C ALA A 25 -6.11 -9.83 13.23
N LYS A 26 -4.97 -10.54 13.25
CA LYS A 26 -4.35 -11.05 14.49
C LYS A 26 -3.98 -9.93 15.46
N TYR A 27 -3.54 -8.79 14.95
CA TYR A 27 -3.11 -7.65 15.75
C TYR A 27 -4.15 -6.53 15.83
N ASP A 28 -5.37 -6.75 15.32
CA ASP A 28 -6.43 -5.73 15.26
C ASP A 28 -5.94 -4.42 14.61
N GLY A 29 -5.10 -4.53 13.57
CA GLY A 29 -4.41 -3.39 12.95
C GLY A 29 -5.33 -2.42 12.24
N ASP A 30 -6.45 -2.91 11.71
CA ASP A 30 -7.50 -2.09 11.08
C ASP A 30 -8.59 -1.65 12.07
N LYS A 31 -8.36 -1.76 13.39
CA LYS A 31 -9.35 -1.34 14.39
C LYS A 31 -9.65 0.15 14.27
N TYR A 32 -10.92 0.49 14.09
CA TYR A 32 -11.42 1.87 13.90
C TYR A 32 -10.93 2.57 12.63
N VAL A 33 -10.34 1.86 11.68
CA VAL A 33 -10.00 2.43 10.38
C VAL A 33 -11.28 2.82 9.64
N LYS A 34 -11.32 4.06 9.12
CA LYS A 34 -12.44 4.58 8.32
C LYS A 34 -12.20 4.48 6.82
N PHE A 35 -11.01 4.83 6.36
CA PHE A 35 -10.67 4.90 4.92
C PHE A 35 -9.26 4.40 4.59
N PHE A 36 -8.31 4.49 5.52
CA PHE A 36 -6.91 4.16 5.30
C PHE A 36 -6.52 2.86 6.01
N THR A 37 -6.74 1.74 5.34
CA THR A 37 -6.40 0.39 5.85
C THR A 37 -4.90 0.17 5.93
N CYS A 38 -4.45 -0.76 6.78
CA CYS A 38 -3.07 -1.23 6.84
C CYS A 38 -2.56 -1.70 5.47
N TRP A 39 -3.45 -2.23 4.63
CA TRP A 39 -3.09 -2.57 3.26
C TRP A 39 -2.76 -1.33 2.43
N ASN A 40 -3.61 -0.30 2.48
CA ASN A 40 -3.36 0.96 1.79
C ASN A 40 -2.09 1.64 2.33
N GLN A 41 -1.86 1.58 3.65
CA GLN A 41 -0.65 2.06 4.29
C GLN A 41 0.62 1.38 3.73
N LEU A 42 0.61 0.05 3.62
CA LEU A 42 1.72 -0.70 3.03
C LEU A 42 1.99 -0.23 1.59
N LEU A 43 0.93 -0.10 0.78
CA LEU A 43 1.04 0.35 -0.61
C LEU A 43 1.63 1.77 -0.70
N THR A 44 1.16 2.71 0.13
CA THR A 44 1.68 4.09 0.14
C THR A 44 3.16 4.12 0.54
N LEU A 45 3.58 3.34 1.53
CA LEU A 45 4.98 3.27 1.95
C LEU A 45 5.86 2.68 0.85
N MET A 46 5.44 1.57 0.22
CA MET A 46 6.17 0.99 -0.91
C MET A 46 6.30 1.96 -2.08
N PHE A 47 5.22 2.68 -2.40
CA PHE A 47 5.25 3.70 -3.43
C PHE A 47 6.23 4.82 -3.10
N GLY A 48 6.26 5.30 -1.85
CA GLY A 48 7.24 6.27 -1.37
C GLY A 48 8.69 5.83 -1.59
N GLN A 49 9.01 4.60 -1.22
CA GLN A 49 10.34 4.03 -1.43
C GLN A 49 10.72 3.94 -2.92
N LEU A 50 9.79 3.49 -3.77
CA LEU A 50 10.02 3.40 -5.22
C LEU A 50 10.18 4.77 -5.89
N CYS A 51 9.53 5.79 -5.36
CA CYS A 51 9.68 7.18 -5.82
C CYS A 51 10.89 7.89 -5.20
N ASN A 52 11.74 7.18 -4.46
CA ASN A 52 12.90 7.71 -3.75
C ASN A 52 12.53 8.92 -2.85
N ARG A 53 11.36 8.85 -2.21
CA ARG A 53 10.88 9.88 -1.29
C ARG A 53 11.26 9.49 0.14
N GLU A 54 11.87 10.42 0.85
CA GLU A 54 12.26 10.23 2.25
C GLU A 54 11.06 10.40 3.20
N SER A 55 10.01 11.11 2.76
CA SER A 55 8.82 11.38 3.57
C SER A 55 7.52 11.16 2.81
N LEU A 56 6.49 10.72 3.54
CA LEU A 56 5.11 10.70 3.04
C LEU A 56 4.60 12.10 2.67
N ARG A 57 5.20 13.16 3.24
CA ARG A 57 4.88 14.55 2.90
C ARG A 57 5.25 14.88 1.45
N ASP A 58 6.32 14.27 0.93
CA ASP A 58 6.79 14.49 -0.44
C ASP A 58 5.90 13.80 -1.49
N LEU A 59 4.97 12.95 -1.04
CA LEU A 59 3.97 12.30 -1.89
C LEU A 59 2.71 13.13 -2.07
N ILE A 60 2.48 14.13 -1.21
CA ILE A 60 1.33 15.03 -1.32
C ILE A 60 1.78 16.23 -2.17
N VAL A 61 1.31 16.28 -3.41
CA VAL A 61 1.40 17.50 -4.22
C VAL A 61 0.41 18.50 -3.62
N ALA A 62 0.91 19.68 -3.21
CA ALA A 62 0.09 20.82 -2.80
C ALA A 62 -0.70 21.39 -3.99
#